data_AF-A0A2M7SHU1-F1
#
_entry.id   AF-A0A2M7SHU1-F1
#
_cell.length_a   1.000
_cell.length_b   1.000
_cell.length_c   1.000
_cell.angle_alpha   90.00
_cell.angle_beta   90.00
_cell.angle_gamma   90.00
#
_symmetry.space_group_name_H-M   'P 1'
#
loop_
_entity.id
_entity.type
_entity.pdbx_description
1 polymer ?
#
loop_
_entity_poly.entity_id
_entity_poly.type
_entity_poly.pdbx_seq_one_letter_code
_entity_poly.pdbx_strand_id
1 'polypeptide(L)'
;KGLHIFSHRSILEVVDPENGEPLPYGEEGELILTPLLYETMPLIRYRTGDVARILPYEPCSCGRTLPRMSLIRGRVSQITDRKGKKRGRL
;
A
#
# COMPACT_ATOMS: atom_id res chain seq x y z
N LYS A 1 13.28 -3.66 -8.31
CA LYS A 1 13.75 -2.45 -7.59
C LYS A 1 12.53 -1.79 -6.94
N GLY A 2 12.62 -1.38 -5.68
CA GLY A 2 11.48 -0.87 -4.91
C GLY A 2 11.93 -0.13 -3.65
N LEU A 3 10.97 0.40 -2.91
CA LEU A 3 11.20 1.14 -1.66
C LEU A 3 11.10 0.18 -0.48
N HIS A 4 12.04 0.24 0.46
CA HIS A 4 11.95 -0.57 1.68
C HIS A 4 10.84 -0.05 2.59
N ILE A 5 10.04 -0.99 3.10
CA ILE A 5 9.02 -0.75 4.09
C ILE A 5 9.65 -0.98 5.46
N PHE A 6 9.62 0.03 6.32
CA PHE A 6 10.07 -0.11 7.70
C PHE A 6 8.98 -0.79 8.54
N SER A 7 8.83 -2.11 8.36
CA SER A 7 7.78 -2.93 8.99
C SER A 7 7.73 -2.88 10.52
N HIS A 8 8.82 -2.46 11.16
CA HIS A 8 8.88 -2.23 12.60
C HIS A 8 8.22 -0.92 13.06
N ARG A 9 8.01 0.06 12.16
CA ARG A 9 7.37 1.35 12.47
C ARG A 9 5.94 1.43 11.95
N SER A 10 5.63 0.67 10.90
CA SER A 10 4.30 0.66 10.30
C SER A 10 3.96 -0.68 9.68
N ILE A 11 2.68 -1.05 9.78
CA ILE A 11 2.09 -2.13 9.01
C ILE A 11 1.54 -1.50 7.73
N LEU A 12 1.94 -2.06 6.59
CA LEU A 12 1.38 -1.72 5.28
C LEU A 12 0.65 -2.93 4.70
N GLU A 13 -0.54 -2.67 4.18
CA GLU A 13 -1.33 -3.65 3.45
C GLU A 13 -1.73 -3.05 2.10
N VAL A 14 -1.99 -3.92 1.12
CA VAL A 14 -2.55 -3.52 -0.17
C VAL A 14 -3.90 -4.19 -0.29
N VAL A 15 -4.95 -3.40 -0.52
CA VAL A 15 -6.33 -3.88 -0.59
C VAL A 15 -7.00 -3.47 -1.89
N ASP A 16 -8.04 -4.18 -2.28
CA ASP A 16 -8.92 -3.74 -3.36
C ASP A 16 -9.71 -2.50 -2.89
N PRO A 17 -9.65 -1.38 -3.63
CA PRO A 17 -10.30 -0.13 -3.23
C PRO A 17 -11.83 -0.19 -3.20
N GLU A 18 -12.47 -1.17 -3.85
CA GLU A 18 -13.93 -1.30 -3.92
C GLU A 18 -14.50 -2.13 -2.74
N ASN A 19 -13.89 -3.26 -2.40
CA ASN A 19 -14.41 -4.16 -1.36
C ASN A 19 -13.56 -4.16 -0.06
N GLY A 20 -12.33 -3.64 -0.08
CA GLY A 20 -11.44 -3.59 1.07
C GLY A 20 -10.70 -4.89 1.39
N GLU A 21 -10.81 -5.91 0.54
CA GLU A 21 -10.16 -7.21 0.73
C GLU A 21 -8.65 -7.14 0.44
N PRO A 22 -7.81 -7.86 1.21
CA PRO A 22 -6.37 -7.92 0.97
C PRO A 22 -6.04 -8.50 -0.41
N LEU A 23 -5.08 -7.88 -1.10
CA LEU A 23 -4.56 -8.36 -2.36
C LEU A 23 -3.25 -9.15 -2.17
N PRO A 24 -2.97 -10.16 -3.01
CA PRO A 24 -1.70 -10.88 -3.01
C PRO A 24 -0.49 -9.96 -3.26
N TYR A 25 0.70 -10.40 -2.85
CA TYR A 25 1.94 -9.70 -3.19
C TYR A 25 2.14 -9.61 -4.70
N GLY A 26 2.53 -8.43 -5.18
CA GLY A 26 2.72 -8.11 -6.59
C GLY A 26 1.50 -7.45 -7.25
N GLU A 27 0.31 -7.58 -6.66
CA GLU A 27 -0.92 -6.96 -7.16
C GLU A 27 -1.05 -5.50 -6.73
N GLU A 28 -1.60 -4.68 -7.63
CA GLU A 28 -1.76 -3.25 -7.42
C GLU A 28 -3.12 -2.93 -6.79
N GLY A 29 -3.09 -2.18 -5.70
CA GLY A 29 -4.29 -1.76 -4.98
C GLY A 29 -4.05 -0.52 -4.13
N GLU A 30 -5.00 -0.22 -3.26
CA GLU A 30 -4.89 0.89 -2.31
C GLU A 30 -3.98 0.51 -1.13
N LEU A 31 -3.07 1.41 -0.78
CA LEU A 31 -2.25 1.27 0.42
C LEU A 31 -3.03 1.60 1.68
N ILE A 32 -3.00 0.67 2.62
CA ILE A 32 -3.49 0.84 3.98
C ILE A 32 -2.30 0.97 4.92
N LEU A 33 -2.32 1.98 5.78
CA LEU A 33 -1.24 2.27 6.71
C LEU A 33 -1.72 2.19 8.16
N THR A 34 -0.98 1.45 8.99
CA THR A 34 -1.11 1.48 10.45
C THR A 34 0.25 1.82 11.07
N PRO A 35 0.52 3.09 11.43
CA PRO A 35 1.72 3.46 12.17
C PRO A 35 1.67 2.89 13.60
N LEU A 36 2.78 2.29 14.04
CA LEU A 36 2.88 1.62 15.34
C LEU A 36 3.51 2.51 16.42
N LEU A 37 4.11 3.64 16.05
CA LEU A 37 4.91 4.49 16.94
C LEU A 37 4.26 5.85 17.25
N TYR A 38 3.01 6.07 16.87
CA TYR A 38 2.31 7.33 17.15
C TYR A 38 1.43 7.19 18.39
N GLU A 39 1.79 7.92 19.45
CA GLU A 39 1.11 7.83 20.76
C GLU A 39 -0.09 8.78 20.87
N THR A 40 0.02 9.99 20.29
CA THR A 40 -1.02 11.03 20.46
C THR A 40 -2.19 10.88 19.49
N MET A 41 -1.95 10.30 18.31
CA MET A 41 -2.95 10.11 17.26
C MET A 41 -2.70 8.80 16.52
N PRO A 42 -3.10 7.66 17.12
CA PRO A 42 -2.96 6.37 16.46
C PRO A 42 -3.91 6.30 15.26
N LEU A 43 -3.37 5.91 14.11
CA LEU A 43 -4.13 5.62 12.92
C LEU A 43 -4.18 4.11 12.75
N ILE A 44 -5.38 3.54 12.67
CA ILE A 44 -5.57 2.09 12.49
C ILE A 44 -6.21 1.86 11.14
N ARG A 45 -5.58 1.02 10.31
CA ARG A 45 -6.02 0.71 8.94
C ARG A 45 -6.41 1.96 8.15
N TYR A 46 -5.56 2.99 8.20
CA TYR A 46 -5.83 4.25 7.52
C TYR A 46 -5.69 4.10 6.00
N ARG A 47 -6.76 4.42 5.28
CA ARG A 47 -6.84 4.45 3.83
C ARG A 47 -6.09 5.67 3.29
N THR A 48 -4.90 5.48 2.74
CA THR A 48 -4.09 6.62 2.25
C THR A 48 -4.64 7.20 0.96
N GLY A 49 -5.43 6.41 0.22
CA GLY A 49 -5.87 6.69 -1.13
C GLY A 49 -4.74 6.60 -2.17
N ASP A 50 -3.54 6.17 -1.79
CA ASP A 50 -2.40 5.98 -2.70
C ASP A 50 -2.43 4.56 -3.28
N VAL A 51 -2.02 4.43 -4.54
CA VAL A 51 -1.98 3.16 -5.25
C VAL A 51 -0.56 2.67 -5.44
N ALA A 52 -0.30 1.48 -4.92
CA ALA A 52 0.98 0.79 -5.04
C ALA A 52 0.79 -0.72 -4.89
N ARG A 53 1.90 -1.45 -4.91
CA ARG A 53 1.94 -2.89 -4.63
C ARG A 53 3.08 -3.22 -3.68
N ILE A 54 2.85 -4.19 -2.79
CA ILE A 54 3.93 -4.82 -2.02
C ILE A 54 4.57 -5.86 -2.93
N LEU A 55 5.88 -5.78 -3.11
CA LEU A 55 6.63 -6.69 -3.96
C LEU A 55 6.80 -8.03 -3.25
N PRO A 56 6.77 -9.16 -3.99
CA PRO A 56 7.23 -10.44 -3.46
C PRO A 56 8.62 -10.29 -2.82
N TYR A 57 8.83 -11.02 -1.72
CA TYR A 57 10.09 -10.95 -1.00
C TYR A 57 11.24 -11.47 -1.89
N GLU A 58 12.26 -10.65 -2.04
CA GLU A 58 13.54 -11.06 -2.61
C GLU A 58 14.66 -10.31 -1.87
N PRO A 59 15.83 -10.93 -1.67
CA PRO A 59 16.99 -10.26 -1.11
C PRO A 59 17.34 -8.98 -1.88
N CYS A 60 17.57 -7.89 -1.16
CA CYS A 60 18.03 -6.64 -1.75
C CYS A 60 19.55 -6.55 -1.69
N SER A 61 20.17 -6.03 -2.76
CA SER A 61 21.62 -5.80 -2.81
C SER A 61 22.15 -4.84 -1.73
N CYS A 62 21.28 -4.06 -1.07
CA CYS A 62 21.66 -3.20 0.06
C CYS A 62 21.85 -3.96 1.38
N GLY A 63 21.58 -5.27 1.42
CA GLY A 63 21.71 -6.12 2.60
C GLY A 63 20.53 -6.09 3.59
N ARG A 64 19.55 -5.21 3.41
CA ARG A 64 18.35 -5.18 4.26
C ARG A 64 17.37 -6.30 3.88
N THR A 65 16.84 -6.97 4.90
CA THR A 65 15.79 -8.02 4.80
C THR A 65 14.37 -7.46 4.88
N LEU A 66 14.22 -6.13 4.81
CA LEU A 66 12.91 -5.48 4.90
C LEU A 66 12.10 -5.71 3.61
N PRO A 67 10.77 -5.93 3.71
CA PRO A 67 9.90 -6.02 2.55
C PRO A 67 9.95 -4.73 1.73
N ARG A 68 9.59 -4.83 0.46
CA ARG A 68 9.66 -3.72 -0.50
C ARG A 68 8.31 -3.44 -1.11
N MET A 69 8.05 -2.19 -1.47
CA MET A 69 6.91 -1.78 -2.28
C MET A 69 7.36 -1.13 -3.59
N SER A 70 6.45 -1.05 -4.55
CA SER A 70 6.66 -0.23 -5.75
C SER A 70 6.69 1.27 -5.41
N LEU A 71 7.05 2.09 -6.40
CA LEU A 71 6.70 3.50 -6.36
C LEU A 71 5.17 3.67 -6.31
N ILE A 72 4.72 4.78 -5.74
CA ILE A 72 3.30 5.18 -5.77
C ILE A 72 2.96 5.52 -7.22
N ARG A 73 1.96 4.84 -7.77
CA ARG A 73 1.51 5.05 -9.16
C ARG A 73 0.60 6.26 -9.29
N GLY A 74 -0.19 6.56 -8.27
CA GLY A 74 -1.14 7.66 -8.25
C GLY A 74 -2.12 7.52 -7.09
N ARG A 75 -3.22 8.26 -7.14
CA ARG A 75 -4.30 8.14 -6.16
C ARG A 75 -5.51 7.42 -6.72
N VAL A 76 -6.18 6.66 -5.85
CA VAL A 76 -7.40 5.92 -6.15
C VAL A 76 -8.44 6.84 -6.80
N SER A 77 -8.62 8.06 -6.26
CA SER A 77 -9.57 9.07 -6.79
C SER A 77 -9.23 9.62 -8.18
N GLN A 78 -8.01 9.41 -8.66
CA GLN A 78 -7.53 9.83 -9.98
C GLN A 78 -7.50 8.66 -10.98
N ILE A 79 -7.67 7.42 -10.52
CA ILE A 79 -7.71 6.25 -11.39
C ILE A 79 -9.14 6.01 -11.86
N THR A 80 -9.31 6.13 -13.17
CA THR A 80 -10.57 5.90 -13.86
C THR A 80 -10.49 4.58 -14.61
N ASP A 81 -11.50 3.74 -14.46
CA ASP A 81 -11.61 2.53 -15.27
C ASP A 81 -11.92 2.85 -16.74
N ARG A 82 -11.87 1.84 -17.61
CA ARG A 82 -12.18 2.01 -19.05
C ARG A 82 -13.63 2.44 -19.31
N LYS A 83 -14.50 2.38 -18.30
CA LYS A 83 -15.92 2.77 -18.34
C LYS A 83 -16.15 4.18 -17.75
N GLY A 84 -15.10 4.91 -17.36
CA GLY A 84 -15.23 6.25 -16.79
C GLY A 84 -15.56 6.28 -15.29
N LYS A 85 -15.65 5.13 -14.61
CA LYS A 85 -15.91 5.05 -13.17
C LYS A 85 -14.61 5.29 -12.40
N LYS A 86 -14.64 6.22 -11.46
CA LYS A 86 -13.55 6.40 -10.50
C LYS A 86 -13.54 5.23 -9.52
N ARG A 87 -12.38 4.63 -9.30
CA ARG A 87 -12.20 3.62 -8.24
C ARG A 87 -12.18 4.32 -6.87
N GLY A 88 -12.73 3.68 -5.84
CA GLY A 88 -12.62 4.10 -4.43
C GLY A 88 -13.60 5.14 -3.92
N ARG A 89 -14.90 4.92 -4.13
CA ARG A 89 -15.94 5.58 -3.33
C ARG A 89 -16.91 4.52 -2.81
N LEU A 90 -16.76 4.19 -1.53
CA LEU A 90 -17.92 3.84 -0.70
C LEU A 90 -18.55 5.15 -0.25
#